data_AF-A0A2G4HG57-F1
#
_entry.id   AF-A0A2G4HG57-F1
#
_cell.length_a   1.000
_cell.length_b   1.000
_cell.length_c   1.000
_cell.angle_alpha   90.00
_cell.angle_beta   90.00
_cell.angle_gamma   90.00
#
_symmetry.space_group_name_H-M   'P 1'
#
loop_
_entity.id
_entity.type
_entity.pdbx_description
1 polymer ?
#
loop_
_entity_poly.entity_id
_entity_poly.type
_entity_poly.pdbx_seq_one_letter_code
_entity_poly.pdbx_strand_id
1 'polypeptide(L)'
;MGLSVVVGFLVAGMVVGPYRQPFSLVADVGRIETLGQVGLVFLMFGIGLGLSLRKLRRLGFELLLAAAIGALLMFYLTRWLCAATGWGTTEGLFLAGMLMVSSSAIISKVLQETGANHERAG
;
A
#
# COMPACT_ATOMS: atom_id res chain seq x y z
N MET A 1 17.18 3.56 -16.71
CA MET A 1 17.16 2.72 -15.49
C MET A 1 15.70 2.49 -15.13
N GLY A 2 15.13 1.31 -15.41
CA GLY A 2 13.70 1.02 -15.27
C GLY A 2 13.22 0.82 -13.83
N LEU A 3 13.58 1.71 -12.90
CA LEU A 3 13.04 1.70 -11.54
C LEU A 3 11.75 2.51 -11.46
N SER A 4 10.76 2.01 -10.72
CA SER A 4 9.52 2.75 -10.42
C SER A 4 9.84 4.08 -9.74
N VAL A 5 9.16 5.14 -10.17
CA VAL A 5 9.28 6.51 -9.64
C VAL A 5 9.07 6.53 -8.11
N VAL A 6 8.22 5.64 -7.59
CA VAL A 6 7.98 5.47 -6.15
C VAL A 6 9.26 5.11 -5.40
N VAL A 7 10.10 4.22 -5.95
CA VAL A 7 11.37 3.84 -5.32
C VAL A 7 12.32 5.04 -5.30
N GLY A 8 12.32 5.85 -6.36
CA GLY A 8 13.08 7.10 -6.41
C GLY A 8 12.66 8.08 -5.31
N PHE A 9 11.36 8.27 -5.10
CA PHE A 9 10.84 9.11 -4.01
C PHE A 9 11.17 8.57 -2.62
N LEU A 10 11.12 7.25 -2.42
CA LEU A 10 11.49 6.62 -1.14
C LEU A 10 12.98 6.83 -0.83
N VAL A 11 13.86 6.62 -1.81
CA VAL A 11 15.30 6.85 -1.65
C VAL A 11 15.59 8.32 -1.40
N ALA A 12 14.96 9.23 -2.15
CA ALA A 12 15.08 10.66 -1.93
C ALA A 12 14.63 11.06 -0.51
N GLY A 13 13.51 10.54 -0.02
CA GLY A 13 13.02 10.78 1.34
C GLY A 13 13.96 10.23 2.42
N MET A 14 14.59 9.07 2.18
CA MET A 14 15.59 8.51 3.08
C MET A 14 16.89 9.33 3.11
N VAL A 15 17.27 9.95 1.99
CA VAL A 15 18.46 10.80 1.88
C VAL A 15 18.24 12.19 2.49
N VAL A 16 17.08 12.79 2.23
CA VAL A 16 16.70 14.14 2.70
C VAL A 16 16.11 14.12 4.11
N GLY A 17 15.78 12.94 4.63
CA GLY A 17 15.20 12.76 5.96
C GLY A 17 16.08 13.28 7.10
N PRO A 18 15.48 13.61 8.26
CA PRO A 18 16.15 14.28 9.38
C PRO A 18 17.30 13.48 10.00
N TYR A 19 17.39 12.18 9.68
CA TYR A 19 18.42 11.27 10.20
C TYR A 19 19.78 11.36 9.47
N ARG A 20 19.93 12.14 8.38
CA ARG A 20 21.23 12.39 7.74
C ARG A 20 21.71 13.83 7.92
N GLN A 21 22.66 14.05 8.84
CA GLN A 21 23.47 15.28 8.89
C GLN A 21 24.47 15.27 7.71
N PRO A 22 24.64 16.34 6.91
CA PRO A 22 24.44 17.78 7.20
C PRO A 22 23.30 18.47 6.44
N PHE A 23 22.50 17.75 5.65
CA PHE A 23 21.36 18.29 4.88
C PHE A 23 20.02 18.07 5.60
N SER A 24 19.92 18.44 6.87
CA SER A 24 18.65 18.43 7.59
C SER A 24 17.75 19.59 7.10
N LEU A 25 17.32 19.52 5.84
CA LEU A 25 16.35 20.43 5.23
C LEU A 25 14.93 20.21 5.80
N VAL A 26 14.72 19.07 6.46
CA VAL A 26 13.48 18.74 7.15
C VAL A 26 13.47 19.45 8.52
N ALA A 27 12.92 20.67 8.53
CA ALA A 27 12.82 21.50 9.72
C ALA A 27 11.66 21.09 10.66
N ASP A 28 10.64 20.41 10.14
CA ASP A 28 9.42 20.08 10.90
C ASP A 28 8.75 18.80 10.37
N VAL A 29 8.99 17.67 11.07
CA VAL A 29 8.42 16.36 10.72
C VAL A 29 6.89 16.36 10.88
N GLY A 30 6.37 17.05 11.90
CA GLY A 30 4.92 17.10 12.16
C GLY A 30 4.17 17.82 11.05
N ARG A 31 4.76 18.87 10.48
CA ARG A 31 4.18 19.57 9.33
C ARG A 31 4.19 18.71 8.06
N ILE A 32 5.25 17.94 7.83
CA ILE A 32 5.34 17.01 6.68
C ILE A 32 4.32 15.88 6.83
N GLU A 33 4.18 15.31 8.02
CA GLU A 33 3.18 14.26 8.29
C GLU A 33 1.76 14.77 8.01
N THR A 34 1.43 15.97 8.51
CA THR A 34 0.13 16.61 8.25
C THR A 34 -0.11 16.79 6.75
N LEU A 35 0.89 17.28 6.01
CA LEU A 35 0.80 17.47 4.57
C LEU A 35 0.63 16.12 3.82
N GLY A 36 1.31 15.08 4.30
CA GLY A 36 1.19 13.71 3.79
C GLY A 36 -0.21 13.13 4.02
N GLN A 37 -0.80 13.36 5.19
CA GLN A 37 -2.18 12.96 5.48
C GLN A 37 -3.18 13.66 4.54
N VAL A 38 -3.02 14.97 4.33
CA VAL A 38 -3.84 15.73 3.37
C VAL A 38 -3.68 15.17 1.95
N GLY A 39 -2.45 14.86 1.52
CA GLY A 39 -2.18 14.22 0.24
C GLY A 39 -2.85 12.83 0.10
N LEU A 40 -2.83 12.02 1.16
CA LEU A 40 -3.51 10.73 1.21
C LEU A 40 -5.04 10.87 1.11
N VAL A 41 -5.62 11.86 1.77
CA VAL A 41 -7.06 12.18 1.66
C VAL A 41 -7.42 12.53 0.21
N PHE A 42 -6.65 13.39 -0.45
CA PHE A 42 -6.88 13.71 -1.87
C PHE A 42 -6.72 12.50 -2.79
N LEU A 43 -5.74 11.63 -2.51
CA LEU A 43 -5.56 10.39 -3.28
C LEU A 43 -6.75 9.45 -3.11
N MET A 44 -7.19 9.20 -1.87
CA MET A 44 -8.36 8.36 -1.57
C MET A 44 -9.63 8.95 -2.19
N PHE A 45 -9.77 10.27 -2.17
CA PHE A 45 -10.87 10.97 -2.83
C PHE A 45 -10.84 10.80 -4.35
N GLY A 46 -9.67 10.94 -4.98
CA GLY A 46 -9.50 10.72 -6.41
C GLY A 46 -9.81 9.27 -6.83
N ILE A 47 -9.38 8.29 -6.04
CA ILE A 47 -9.74 6.88 -6.22
C ILE A 47 -11.28 6.71 -6.11
N GLY A 48 -11.90 7.39 -5.14
CA GLY A 48 -13.35 7.42 -4.96
C GLY A 48 -14.12 7.98 -6.17
N LEU A 49 -13.63 9.06 -6.79
CA LEU A 49 -14.26 9.66 -7.98
C LEU A 49 -14.21 8.73 -9.21
N GLY A 50 -13.13 7.95 -9.36
CA GLY A 50 -12.99 6.98 -10.45
C GLY A 50 -13.76 5.67 -10.24
N LEU A 51 -14.21 5.40 -9.01
CA LEU A 51 -14.97 4.21 -8.67
C LEU A 51 -16.44 4.37 -9.05
N SER A 52 -16.91 3.60 -10.03
CA SER A 52 -18.34 3.53 -10.32
C SER A 52 -19.03 2.52 -9.40
N LEU A 53 -19.96 2.99 -8.57
CA LEU A 53 -20.80 2.15 -7.70
C LEU A 53 -21.51 1.02 -8.46
N ARG A 54 -21.81 1.26 -9.73
CA ARG A 54 -22.42 0.25 -10.62
C ARG A 54 -21.49 -0.92 -10.93
N LYS A 55 -20.19 -0.68 -11.15
CA LYS A 55 -19.19 -1.75 -11.28
C LYS A 55 -19.00 -2.46 -9.95
N LEU A 56 -18.89 -1.72 -8.84
CA LEU A 56 -18.76 -2.31 -7.51
C LEU A 56 -19.92 -3.26 -7.17
N ARG A 57 -21.16 -2.87 -7.47
CA ARG A 57 -22.33 -3.73 -7.23
C ARG A 57 -22.35 -4.98 -8.12
N ARG A 58 -21.88 -4.88 -9.37
CA ARG A 58 -21.80 -6.02 -10.29
C ARG A 58 -20.73 -7.03 -9.85
N LEU A 59 -19.59 -6.55 -9.36
CA LEU A 59 -18.51 -7.40 -8.84
C LEU A 59 -18.67 -7.73 -7.35
N GLY A 60 -19.71 -7.23 -6.67
CA GLY A 60 -19.76 -7.19 -5.20
C GLY A 60 -19.60 -8.56 -4.54
N PHE A 61 -20.26 -9.60 -5.06
CA PHE A 61 -20.14 -10.95 -4.50
C PHE A 61 -18.75 -11.58 -4.74
N GLU A 62 -18.23 -11.46 -5.96
CA GLU A 62 -16.89 -11.96 -6.31
C GLU A 62 -15.80 -11.25 -5.50
N LEU A 63 -15.93 -9.93 -5.34
CA LEU A 63 -15.00 -9.11 -4.56
C LEU A 63 -15.05 -9.48 -3.07
N LEU A 64 -16.25 -9.70 -2.53
CA LEU A 64 -16.45 -10.13 -1.14
C LEU A 64 -15.85 -11.51 -0.90
N LEU A 65 -16.07 -12.45 -1.83
CA LEU A 65 -15.53 -13.79 -1.73
C LEU A 65 -13.99 -13.78 -1.82
N ALA A 66 -13.41 -13.01 -2.75
CA ALA A 66 -11.97 -12.83 -2.86
C ALA A 66 -11.36 -12.22 -1.59
N ALA A 67 -12.02 -11.20 -1.02
CA ALA A 67 -11.60 -10.58 0.23
C ALA A 67 -11.67 -11.57 1.41
N ALA A 68 -12.75 -12.36 1.51
CA ALA A 68 -12.91 -13.36 2.57
C ALA A 68 -11.87 -14.48 2.47
N ILE A 69 -11.60 -14.99 1.26
CA ILE A 69 -10.56 -15.99 1.02
C ILE A 69 -9.18 -15.42 1.36
N GLY A 70 -8.88 -14.19 0.93
CA GLY A 70 -7.63 -13.50 1.27
C GLY A 70 -7.44 -13.30 2.77
N ALA A 71 -8.52 -12.92 3.48
CA ALA A 71 -8.53 -12.77 4.93
C ALA A 71 -8.22 -14.09 5.65
N LEU A 72 -8.89 -15.18 5.26
CA LEU A 72 -8.65 -16.51 5.81
C LEU A 72 -7.22 -16.98 5.53
N LEU A 73 -6.72 -16.80 4.31
CA LEU A 73 -5.37 -17.20 3.94
C LEU A 73 -4.32 -16.46 4.78
N MET A 74 -4.45 -15.13 4.93
CA MET A 74 -3.54 -14.34 5.77
C MET A 74 -3.63 -14.72 7.25
N PHE A 75 -4.83 -15.02 7.75
CA PHE A 75 -5.02 -15.48 9.12
C PHE A 75 -4.30 -16.82 9.37
N TYR A 76 -4.49 -17.80 8.49
CA TYR A 76 -3.80 -19.10 8.60
C TYR A 76 -2.28 -18.96 8.47
N LEU A 77 -1.81 -18.15 7.52
CA LEU A 77 -0.38 -17.92 7.30
C LEU A 77 0.27 -17.28 8.51
N THR A 78 -0.38 -16.27 9.09
CA THR A 78 0.15 -15.58 10.27
C THR A 78 0.08 -16.45 11.52
N ARG A 79 -0.97 -17.27 11.66
CA ARG A 79 -1.06 -18.27 12.73
C ARG A 79 0.09 -19.28 12.66
N TRP A 80 0.47 -19.71 11.45
CA TRP A 80 1.60 -20.60 11.24
C TRP A 80 2.93 -19.92 11.55
N LEU A 81 3.12 -18.66 11.13
CA LEU A 81 4.29 -17.85 11.49
C LEU A 81 4.44 -17.67 13.00
N CYS A 82 3.37 -17.32 13.72
CA CYS A 82 3.42 -17.16 15.17
C CYS A 82 3.72 -18.47 15.89
N ALA A 83 3.21 -19.60 15.38
CA ALA A 83 3.58 -20.91 15.91
C ALA A 83 5.07 -21.21 15.73
N ALA A 84 5.68 -20.75 14.63
CA ALA A 84 7.11 -20.92 14.36
C ALA A 84 8.01 -19.96 15.17
N THR A 85 7.55 -18.74 15.47
CA THR A 85 8.31 -17.72 16.20
C THR A 85 8.04 -17.67 17.71
N GLY A 86 7.07 -18.46 18.19
CA GLY A 86 6.65 -18.47 19.60
C GLY A 86 5.90 -17.21 20.04
N TRP A 87 5.41 -16.41 19.09
CA TRP A 87 4.70 -15.16 19.37
C TRP A 87 3.28 -15.43 19.86
N GLY A 88 2.76 -14.56 20.72
CA GLY A 88 1.40 -14.66 21.24
C GLY A 88 0.34 -14.53 20.13
N THR A 89 -0.85 -15.08 20.41
CA THR A 89 -1.98 -15.05 19.47
C THR A 89 -2.39 -13.61 19.13
N THR A 90 -2.17 -12.67 20.04
CA THR A 90 -2.50 -11.25 19.87
C THR A 90 -1.57 -10.56 18.87
N GLU A 91 -0.25 -10.79 18.94
CA GLU A 91 0.69 -10.24 17.96
C GLU A 91 0.43 -10.82 16.56
N GLY A 92 0.08 -12.11 16.48
CA GLY A 92 -0.29 -12.75 15.23
C GLY A 92 -1.54 -12.16 14.59
N LEU A 93 -2.56 -11.82 15.38
CA LEU A 93 -3.75 -11.16 14.85
C LEU A 93 -3.43 -9.75 14.33
N PHE A 94 -2.58 -9.00 15.04
CA PHE A 94 -2.10 -7.69 14.60
C PHE A 94 -1.32 -7.77 13.29
N LEU A 95 -0.37 -8.71 13.19
CA LEU A 95 0.42 -8.91 11.98
C LEU A 95 -0.46 -9.36 10.80
N ALA A 96 -1.44 -10.23 11.05
CA ALA A 96 -2.40 -10.65 10.03
C ALA A 96 -3.20 -9.46 9.49
N GLY A 97 -3.66 -8.56 10.38
CA GLY A 97 -4.35 -7.33 9.99
C GLY A 97 -3.46 -6.40 9.17
N MET A 98 -2.21 -6.19 9.58
CA MET A 98 -1.25 -5.35 8.84
C MET A 98 -0.96 -5.93 7.44
N LEU A 99 -0.79 -7.24 7.32
CA LEU A 99 -0.54 -7.91 6.04
C LEU A 99 -1.79 -7.96 5.15
N MET A 100 -2.98 -8.07 5.74
CA MET A 100 -4.26 -8.09 5.02
C MET A 100 -4.57 -6.75 4.37
N VAL A 101 -4.11 -5.62 4.93
CA VAL A 101 -4.11 -4.31 4.25
C VAL A 101 -3.04 -4.32 3.15
N SER A 102 -3.19 -5.22 2.18
CA SER A 102 -2.33 -5.33 1.02
C SER A 102 -2.73 -4.28 0.00
N SER A 103 -1.77 -3.44 -0.36
CA SER A 103 -1.98 -2.23 -1.16
C SER A 103 -2.15 -2.55 -2.65
N SER A 104 -3.28 -3.17 -2.99
CA SER A 104 -3.69 -3.42 -4.38
C SER A 104 -3.76 -2.12 -5.21
N ALA A 105 -4.07 -0.99 -4.57
CA ALA A 105 -4.04 0.33 -5.20
C ALA A 105 -2.61 0.77 -5.59
N ILE A 106 -1.62 0.57 -4.71
CA ILE A 106 -0.21 0.88 -5.03
C ILE A 106 0.32 -0.09 -6.08
N ILE A 107 0.02 -1.39 -5.99
CA ILE A 107 0.44 -2.38 -6.99
C ILE A 107 -0.16 -2.04 -8.36
N SER A 108 -1.45 -1.69 -8.43
CA SER A 108 -2.09 -1.26 -9.68
C SER A 108 -1.43 0.01 -10.24
N LYS A 109 -1.14 0.99 -9.39
CA LYS A 109 -0.49 2.24 -9.79
C LYS A 109 0.96 2.01 -10.25
N VAL A 110 1.73 1.17 -9.55
CA VAL A 110 3.08 0.75 -9.94
C VAL A 110 3.04 -0.06 -11.24
N LEU A 111 2.06 -0.93 -11.43
CA LEU A 111 1.91 -1.73 -12.65
C LEU A 111 1.53 -0.86 -13.87
N GLN A 112 0.69 0.16 -13.66
CA GLN A 112 0.38 1.19 -14.66
C GLN A 112 1.62 2.05 -14.98
N GLU A 113 2.39 2.46 -13.96
CA GLU A 113 3.62 3.24 -14.12
C GLU A 113 4.79 2.43 -14.72
N THR A 114 4.81 1.11 -14.52
CA THR A 114 5.84 0.18 -15.04
C THR A 114 5.48 -0.33 -16.46
N GLY A 115 4.32 0.03 -17.01
CA GLY A 115 4.08 -0.07 -18.45
C GLY A 115 3.71 -1.45 -19.01
N ALA A 116 2.98 -2.29 -18.28
CA ALA A 116 2.42 -3.52 -18.89
C ALA A 116 1.13 -3.28 -19.71
N ASN A 117 0.97 -2.14 -20.38
CA ASN A 117 -0.17 -1.91 -21.29
C ASN A 117 0.07 -0.99 -22.50
N HIS A 118 1.30 -0.72 -22.93
CA HIS A 118 1.53 -0.02 -24.21
C HIS A 118 2.80 -0.51 -24.90
N GLU A 119 2.72 -1.66 -25.57
CA GLU A 119 3.49 -1.97 -26.79
C GLU A 119 2.89 -3.20 -27.51
N ARG A 120 1.65 -3.03 -27.99
CA ARG A 120 1.09 -3.77 -29.13
C ARG A 120 0.22 -2.82 -29.96
N ALA A 121 0.88 -1.93 -30.68
CA ALA A 121 0.37 -1.28 -31.89
C ALA A 121 1.55 -0.57 -32.57
N GLY A 122 2.16 -1.28 -33.52
CA GLY A 122 3.35 -0.89 -34.26
C GLY A 122 4.02 -2.12 -34.84
#